data_AF-A0A2V5LIS9-F1
#
_entry.id   AF-A0A2V5LIS9-F1
#
_cell.length_a   1.000
_cell.length_b   1.000
_cell.length_c   1.000
_cell.angle_alpha   90.00
_cell.angle_beta   90.00
_cell.angle_gamma   90.00
#
_symmetry.space_group_name_H-M   'P 1'
#
loop_
_entity.id
_entity.type
_entity.pdbx_description
1 polymer ?
#
loop_
_entity_poly.entity_id
_entity_poly.type
_entity_poly.pdbx_seq_one_letter_code
_entity_poly.pdbx_strand_id
1 'polypeptide(L)'
;ALQEAQWPVRFSLVIQPAQPFLAAVIAHAYHRRPTRDRRSADSTIWILCPSVHSQELFYESLLNWQPDALFLPEAELAAVENVLPDPEIAAERLALLTEIERGTGPRIIVATRASLDQPAPKRGTLQSAVTQL
;
A
#
# COMPACT_ATOMS: atom_id res chain seq x y z
N ALA A 1 -33.64 -2.09 7.35
CA ALA A 1 -32.70 -3.12 6.87
C ALA A 1 -31.54 -2.40 6.22
N LEU A 2 -30.31 -2.55 6.73
CA LEU A 2 -29.12 -2.09 6.02
C LEU A 2 -29.02 -2.93 4.74
N GLN A 3 -29.26 -2.31 3.59
CA GLN A 3 -29.00 -2.91 2.28
C GLN A 3 -27.62 -3.55 2.33
N GLU A 4 -27.52 -4.84 1.94
CA GLU A 4 -26.23 -5.46 1.68
C GLU A 4 -25.46 -4.53 0.74
N ALA A 5 -24.29 -4.08 1.18
CA ALA A 5 -23.47 -3.18 0.38
C ALA A 5 -23.11 -3.91 -0.92
N GLN A 6 -23.67 -3.46 -2.05
CA GLN A 6 -23.23 -3.91 -3.36
C GLN A 6 -21.78 -3.47 -3.55
N TRP A 7 -20.90 -4.44 -3.70
CA TRP A 7 -19.50 -4.21 -4.04
C TRP A 7 -19.39 -3.95 -5.55
N PRO A 8 -18.61 -2.95 -6.00
CA PRO A 8 -17.79 -2.02 -5.22
C PRO A 8 -18.59 -0.90 -4.54
N VAL A 9 -18.21 -0.55 -3.31
CA VAL A 9 -18.81 0.57 -2.56
C VAL A 9 -18.26 1.89 -3.07
N ARG A 10 -19.15 2.81 -3.44
CA ARG A 10 -18.79 4.19 -3.80
C ARG A 10 -19.02 5.13 -2.62
N PHE A 11 -17.96 5.78 -2.17
CA PHE A 11 -18.04 6.87 -1.20
C PHE A 11 -18.33 8.18 -1.95
N SER A 12 -19.50 8.77 -1.69
CA SER A 12 -19.92 10.05 -2.28
C SER A 12 -19.72 11.17 -1.25
N LEU A 13 -19.65 12.42 -1.73
CA LEU A 13 -19.50 13.64 -0.90
C LEU A 13 -18.17 13.74 -0.14
N VAL A 14 -17.13 13.06 -0.63
CA VAL A 14 -15.77 13.13 -0.08
C VAL A 14 -14.92 14.02 -0.98
N ILE A 15 -14.60 15.21 -0.49
CA ILE A 15 -13.66 16.10 -1.19
C ILE A 15 -12.25 15.53 -1.14
N GLN A 16 -11.41 15.85 -2.14
CA GLN A 16 -10.04 15.31 -2.24
C GLN A 16 -9.22 15.44 -0.94
N PRO A 17 -9.21 16.58 -0.23
CA PRO A 17 -8.47 16.70 1.03
C PRO A 17 -8.98 15.82 2.17
N ALA A 18 -10.23 15.33 2.10
CA ALA A 18 -10.84 14.49 3.13
C ALA A 18 -10.64 12.98 2.87
N GLN A 19 -10.17 12.59 1.69
CA GLN A 19 -9.97 11.17 1.34
C GLN A 19 -8.95 10.45 2.24
N PRO A 20 -7.82 11.05 2.64
CA PRO A 20 -6.85 10.42 3.54
C PRO A 20 -7.44 10.13 4.92
N PHE A 21 -8.21 11.09 5.46
CA PHE A 21 -8.95 10.88 6.72
C PHE A 21 -9.97 9.74 6.59
N LEU A 22 -10.75 9.70 5.52
CA LEU A 22 -11.70 8.61 5.28
C LEU A 22 -11.00 7.25 5.21
N ALA A 23 -9.86 7.17 4.51
CA ALA A 23 -9.09 5.93 4.42
C ALA A 23 -8.59 5.46 5.80
N ALA A 24 -8.11 6.37 6.64
CA ALA A 24 -7.73 6.06 8.01
C ALA A 24 -8.91 5.56 8.85
N VAL A 25 -10.09 6.18 8.73
CA VAL A 25 -11.32 5.73 9.42
C VAL A 25 -11.74 4.33 8.97
N ILE A 26 -11.71 4.06 7.66
CA ILE A 26 -12.01 2.73 7.10
C ILE A 26 -11.03 1.70 7.64
N ALA A 27 -9.73 2.01 7.63
CA ALA A 27 -8.70 1.11 8.14
C ALA A 27 -8.86 0.84 9.64
N HIS A 28 -9.06 1.87 10.45
CA HIS A 28 -9.32 1.73 11.88
C HIS A 28 -10.53 0.83 12.16
N ALA A 29 -11.65 1.04 11.46
CA ALA A 29 -12.85 0.23 11.58
C ALA A 29 -12.61 -1.22 11.12
N TYR A 30 -11.87 -1.41 10.02
CA TYR A 30 -11.54 -2.73 9.50
C TYR A 30 -10.64 -3.50 10.47
N HIS A 31 -9.60 -2.87 11.02
CA HIS A 31 -8.62 -3.52 11.90
C HIS A 31 -9.17 -3.92 13.26
N ARG A 32 -10.23 -3.25 13.74
CA ARG A 32 -10.89 -3.59 15.02
C ARG A 32 -11.88 -4.77 14.94
N ARG A 33 -12.19 -5.28 13.75
CA ARG A 33 -13.09 -6.44 13.61
C ARG A 33 -12.46 -7.71 14.19
N PRO A 34 -13.23 -8.56 14.90
CA PRO A 34 -12.72 -9.79 15.49
C PRO A 34 -12.04 -10.71 14.47
N THR A 35 -10.91 -11.31 14.87
CA THR A 35 -10.04 -12.15 14.03
C THR A 35 -10.67 -13.47 13.57
N ARG A 36 -11.83 -13.85 14.10
CA ARG A 36 -12.51 -15.10 13.76
C ARG A 36 -12.93 -15.20 12.28
N ASP A 37 -13.07 -14.04 11.61
CA ASP A 37 -13.39 -13.93 10.18
C ASP A 37 -12.19 -13.50 9.31
N ARG A 38 -10.99 -13.38 9.89
CA ARG A 38 -9.82 -12.77 9.23
C ARG A 38 -8.76 -13.83 8.97
N ARG A 39 -8.42 -14.13 7.71
CA ARG A 39 -7.18 -14.87 7.45
C ARG A 39 -6.03 -13.95 7.86
N SER A 40 -5.03 -14.50 8.54
CA SER A 40 -3.90 -13.74 9.11
C SER A 40 -3.07 -12.91 8.11
N ALA A 41 -3.34 -13.01 6.81
CA ALA A 41 -2.76 -12.21 5.74
C ALA A 41 -3.66 -11.07 5.21
N ASP A 42 -4.91 -10.95 5.69
CA ASP A 42 -5.98 -10.10 5.11
C ASP A 42 -6.13 -8.72 5.79
N SER A 43 -5.18 -8.27 6.61
CA SER A 43 -5.24 -6.97 7.28
C SER A 43 -4.56 -5.83 6.53
N THR A 44 -4.12 -6.04 5.29
CA THR A 44 -3.53 -4.97 4.46
C THR A 44 -4.63 -4.28 3.64
N ILE A 45 -4.71 -2.95 3.71
CA ILE A 45 -5.54 -2.12 2.82
C ILE A 45 -4.63 -1.46 1.80
N TRP A 46 -4.96 -1.63 0.52
CA TRP A 46 -4.27 -0.96 -0.58
C TRP A 46 -5.07 0.25 -1.03
N ILE A 47 -4.40 1.39 -1.15
CA ILE A 47 -4.96 2.63 -1.68
C ILE A 47 -4.29 2.90 -3.02
N LEU A 48 -5.10 2.96 -4.08
CA LEU A 48 -4.60 3.16 -5.44
C LEU A 48 -4.88 4.58 -5.90
N CYS A 49 -3.80 5.33 -6.09
CA CYS A 49 -3.81 6.68 -6.61
C CYS A 49 -3.67 6.66 -8.14
N PRO A 50 -4.34 7.59 -8.84
CA PRO A 50 -4.30 7.64 -10.31
C PRO A 50 -2.96 8.10 -10.90
N SER A 51 -2.12 8.79 -10.12
CA SER A 51 -0.79 9.28 -10.52
C SER A 51 0.16 9.35 -9.34
N VAL A 52 1.48 9.38 -9.60
CA VAL A 52 2.53 9.57 -8.59
C VAL A 52 2.30 10.85 -7.78
N HIS A 53 2.00 11.96 -8.45
CA HIS A 53 1.68 13.21 -7.77
C HIS A 53 0.49 13.10 -6.80
N SER A 54 -0.59 12.42 -7.21
CA SER A 54 -1.74 12.19 -6.32
C SER A 54 -1.42 11.21 -5.19
N GLN A 55 -0.45 10.31 -5.39
CA GLN A 55 0.02 9.36 -4.38
C GLN A 55 0.77 10.09 -3.27
N GLU A 56 1.71 10.98 -3.62
CA GLU A 56 2.48 11.80 -2.70
C GLU A 56 1.57 12.65 -1.81
N LEU A 57 0.71 13.47 -2.43
CA LEU A 57 -0.23 14.34 -1.71
C LEU A 57 -1.16 13.55 -0.78
N PHE A 58 -1.64 12.39 -1.25
CA PHE A 58 -2.49 11.54 -0.45
C PHE A 58 -1.74 10.96 0.76
N TYR A 59 -0.53 10.44 0.53
CA TYR A 59 0.29 9.80 1.54
C TYR A 59 0.72 10.80 2.63
N GLU A 60 1.23 11.98 2.25
CA GLU A 60 1.60 13.03 3.20
C GLU A 60 0.42 13.45 4.09
N SER A 61 -0.77 13.59 3.50
CA SER A 61 -1.98 13.90 4.27
C SER A 61 -2.41 12.73 5.16
N LEU A 62 -2.29 11.48 4.68
CA LEU A 62 -2.63 10.26 5.43
C LEU A 62 -1.78 10.10 6.69
N LEU A 63 -0.49 10.46 6.65
CA LEU A 63 0.41 10.32 7.79
C LEU A 63 -0.03 11.11 9.04
N ASN A 64 -0.85 12.15 8.87
CA ASN A 64 -1.46 12.87 9.99
C ASN A 64 -2.45 12.02 10.80
N TRP A 65 -2.99 10.95 10.21
CA TRP A 65 -4.03 10.09 10.78
C TRP A 65 -3.55 8.65 10.98
N GLN A 66 -2.66 8.17 10.13
CA GLN A 66 -2.06 6.84 10.17
C GLN A 66 -0.54 6.94 9.93
N PRO A 67 0.27 7.21 10.98
CA PRO A 67 1.71 7.43 10.85
C PRO A 67 2.53 6.23 10.37
N ASP A 68 1.98 5.02 10.51
CA ASP A 68 2.53 3.73 10.09
C ASP A 68 2.00 3.29 8.71
N ALA A 69 1.34 4.17 7.96
CA ALA A 69 1.03 3.93 6.56
C ALA A 69 2.33 3.76 5.76
N LEU A 70 2.28 2.93 4.73
CA LEU A 70 3.43 2.60 3.89
C LEU A 70 3.22 3.15 2.48
N PHE A 71 4.32 3.45 1.82
CA PHE A 71 4.36 4.01 0.47
C PHE A 71 5.07 3.04 -0.48
N LEU A 72 4.40 2.60 -1.55
CA LEU A 72 5.02 1.82 -2.62
C LEU A 72 5.41 2.78 -3.76
N PRO A 73 6.68 3.17 -3.89
CA PRO A 73 7.09 4.04 -4.99
C PRO A 73 7.01 3.28 -6.32
N GLU A 74 6.62 3.99 -7.37
CA GLU A 74 6.64 3.47 -8.73
C GLU A 74 8.11 3.35 -9.18
N ALA A 75 8.55 2.16 -9.61
CA ALA A 75 9.90 2.01 -10.13
C ALA A 75 10.09 2.84 -11.40
N GLU A 76 11.25 3.49 -11.53
CA GLU A 76 11.61 4.15 -12.78
C GLU A 76 11.72 3.10 -13.90
N LEU A 77 10.95 3.30 -14.97
CA LEU A 77 11.17 2.56 -16.20
C LEU A 77 12.50 3.03 -16.78
N ALA A 78 13.45 2.12 -16.99
CA ALA A 78 14.65 2.39 -17.76
C ALA A 78 14.26 2.72 -19.21
N ALA A 79 13.90 3.98 -19.46
CA ALA A 79 13.37 4.45 -20.74
C ALA A 79 14.46 4.57 -21.83
N VAL A 80 15.73 4.41 -21.45
CA VAL A 80 16.89 4.54 -22.33
C VAL A 80 17.86 3.39 -22.07
N GLU A 81 18.33 2.74 -23.12
CA GLU A 81 19.40 1.74 -23.03
C GLU A 81 20.61 2.36 -22.31
N ASN A 82 21.14 1.65 -21.30
CA ASN A 82 22.28 2.02 -20.47
C ASN A 82 22.04 3.03 -19.33
N VAL A 83 20.79 3.38 -19.00
CA VAL A 83 20.48 4.08 -17.75
C VAL A 83 20.13 3.07 -16.68
N LEU A 84 20.91 3.05 -15.59
CA LEU A 84 20.56 2.27 -14.41
C LEU A 84 19.37 2.94 -13.70
N PRO A 85 18.37 2.16 -13.26
CA PRO A 85 17.28 2.69 -12.45
C PRO A 85 17.82 3.25 -11.14
N ASP A 86 17.12 4.23 -10.57
CA ASP A 86 17.49 4.83 -9.30
C ASP A 86 17.64 3.76 -8.19
N PRO A 87 18.84 3.60 -7.61
CA PRO A 87 19.07 2.64 -6.53
C PRO A 87 18.26 2.96 -5.26
N GLU A 88 17.91 4.22 -5.01
CA GLU A 88 17.09 4.64 -3.86
C GLU A 88 15.66 4.10 -3.99
N ILE A 89 15.03 4.33 -5.14
CA ILE A 89 13.69 3.79 -5.43
C ILE A 89 13.67 2.27 -5.38
N ALA A 90 14.71 1.61 -5.91
CA ALA A 90 14.83 0.15 -5.82
C ALA A 90 14.93 -0.34 -4.37
N ALA A 91 15.72 0.34 -3.54
CA ALA A 91 15.89 0.00 -2.12
C ALA A 91 14.60 0.21 -1.32
N GLU A 92 13.88 1.31 -1.53
CA GLU A 92 12.60 1.59 -0.86
C GLU A 92 11.56 0.53 -1.16
N ARG A 93 11.41 0.14 -2.43
CA ARG A 93 10.51 -0.95 -2.84
C ARG A 93 10.88 -2.26 -2.16
N LEU A 94 12.17 -2.58 -2.15
CA LEU A 94 12.67 -3.81 -1.54
C LEU A 94 12.41 -3.83 -0.03
N ALA A 95 12.62 -2.70 0.65
CA ALA A 95 12.34 -2.55 2.08
C ALA A 95 10.86 -2.77 2.38
N LEU A 96 9.96 -2.14 1.60
CA LEU A 96 8.52 -2.34 1.74
C LEU A 96 8.10 -3.80 1.49
N LEU A 97 8.58 -4.42 0.41
CA LEU A 97 8.23 -5.81 0.10
C LEU A 97 8.72 -6.78 1.17
N THR A 98 9.89 -6.51 1.77
CA THR A 98 10.40 -7.26 2.91
C THR A 98 9.50 -7.11 4.13
N GLU A 99 9.03 -5.89 4.41
CA GLU A 99 8.09 -5.63 5.51
C GLU A 99 6.72 -6.31 5.26
N ILE A 100 6.29 -6.35 4.00
CA ILE A 100 5.08 -7.06 3.62
C ILE A 100 5.23 -8.55 3.93
N GLU A 101 6.35 -9.15 3.54
CA GLU A 101 6.68 -10.56 3.73
C GLU A 101 6.78 -10.95 5.21
N ARG A 102 7.31 -10.06 6.06
CA ARG A 102 7.37 -10.27 7.52
C ARG A 102 6.01 -10.38 8.19
N GLY A 103 4.94 -9.86 7.57
CA GLY A 103 3.57 -10.05 8.05
C GLY A 103 3.29 -9.40 9.42
N THR A 104 3.92 -8.26 9.70
CA THR A 104 3.86 -7.48 10.96
C THR A 104 2.50 -6.84 11.30
N GLY A 105 1.39 -7.44 10.85
CA GLY A 105 0.03 -7.05 11.24
C GLY A 105 -0.70 -6.12 10.26
N PRO A 106 -1.73 -5.42 10.74
CA PRO A 106 -2.51 -4.47 9.96
C PRO A 106 -1.68 -3.34 9.36
N ARG A 107 -1.98 -2.95 8.11
CA ARG A 107 -1.25 -1.88 7.42
C ARG A 107 -2.08 -1.24 6.31
N ILE A 108 -1.77 0.01 6.01
CA ILE A 108 -2.27 0.72 4.84
C ILE A 108 -1.08 0.94 3.90
N ILE A 109 -1.23 0.62 2.61
CA ILE A 109 -0.20 0.81 1.60
C ILE A 109 -0.76 1.69 0.48
N VAL A 110 -0.11 2.82 0.22
CA VAL A 110 -0.47 3.76 -0.84
C VAL A 110 0.42 3.50 -2.06
N ALA A 111 -0.20 3.33 -3.23
CA ALA A 111 0.47 2.90 -4.46
C ALA A 111 -0.21 3.54 -5.69
N THR A 112 0.49 3.61 -6.83
CA THR A 112 -0.17 3.79 -8.13
C THR A 112 -0.61 2.44 -8.70
N ARG A 113 -1.50 2.45 -9.70
CA ARG A 113 -1.81 1.24 -10.47
C ARG A 113 -0.55 0.67 -11.15
N ALA A 114 0.25 1.53 -11.80
CA ALA A 114 1.44 1.10 -12.52
C ALA A 114 2.46 0.42 -11.60
N SER A 115 2.60 0.88 -10.34
CA SER A 115 3.48 0.25 -9.36
C SER A 115 3.12 -1.21 -9.03
N LEU A 116 1.84 -1.59 -9.17
CA LEU A 116 1.36 -2.97 -8.96
C LEU A 116 1.62 -3.89 -10.16
N ASP A 117 1.70 -3.33 -11.35
CA ASP A 117 2.00 -4.08 -12.58
C ASP A 117 3.51 -4.34 -12.72
N GLN A 118 4.34 -3.72 -11.89
CA GLN A 118 5.78 -3.92 -11.86
C GLN A 118 6.16 -5.25 -11.21
N PRO A 119 7.21 -5.93 -11.72
CA PRO A 119 7.63 -7.21 -11.18
C PRO A 119 8.04 -7.11 -9.72
N ALA A 120 7.66 -8.11 -8.94
CA ALA A 120 8.04 -8.28 -7.54
C ALA A 120 8.70 -9.65 -7.34
N PRO A 121 9.62 -9.79 -6.36
CA PRO A 121 10.17 -11.07 -5.97
C PRO A 121 9.06 -12.07 -5.58
N LYS A 122 9.32 -13.35 -5.79
CA LYS A 122 8.41 -14.40 -5.29
C LYS A 122 8.39 -14.35 -3.75
N ARG A 123 7.23 -14.60 -3.16
CA ARG A 123 7.11 -14.72 -1.69
C ARG A 123 8.09 -15.78 -1.17
N GLY A 124 8.77 -15.50 -0.06
CA GLY A 124 9.76 -16.39 0.54
C GLY A 124 11.19 -16.15 0.04
N THR A 125 11.37 -15.45 -1.08
CA THR A 125 12.70 -15.12 -1.61
C THR A 125 13.42 -14.14 -0.69
N LEU A 126 12.74 -13.10 -0.18
CA LEU A 126 13.38 -12.06 0.61
C LEU A 126 13.76 -12.57 2.00
N GLN A 127 12.91 -13.37 2.65
CA GLN A 127 13.23 -13.98 3.93
C GLN A 127 14.44 -14.91 3.84
N SER A 128 14.54 -15.66 2.74
CA SER A 128 15.68 -16.56 2.49
C SER A 128 16.98 -15.79 2.27
N ALA A 129 16.94 -14.68 1.52
CA ALA A 129 18.10 -13.83 1.26
C ALA A 129 18.63 -13.14 2.53
N VAL A 130 17.74 -12.66 3.40
CA VAL A 130 18.12 -12.01 4.67
C VAL A 130 18.77 -12.99 5.65
N THR A 131 18.43 -14.28 5.58
CA THR A 131 19.01 -15.31 6.48
C THR A 131 20.39 -15.79 6.01
N GLN A 132 20.79 -15.47 4.77
CA GLN A 132 22.07 -15.87 4.17
C GLN A 132 23.17 -14.79 4.26
N LEU A 133 22.84 -13.61 4.80
CA LEU A 133 23.77 -12.52 5.11
C LEU A 133 24.33 -12.67 6.53
#